data_AF-A0A1W5CVB1-F1
#
_entry.id   AF-A0A1W5CVB1-F1
#
_cell.length_a   1.000
_cell.length_b   1.000
_cell.length_c   1.000
_cell.angle_alpha   90.00
_cell.angle_beta   90.00
_cell.angle_gamma   90.00
#
_symmetry.space_group_name_H-M   'P 1'
#
loop_
_entity.id
_entity.type
_entity.pdbx_description
1 polymer ?
#
loop_
_entity_poly.entity_id
_entity_poly.type
_entity_poly.pdbx_seq_one_letter_code
_entity_poly.pdbx_strand_id
1 'polypeptide(L)'
;MFHLSEKYASVPATPNNSPPRSLRGSKLGSWTVTPRKVAFFAGALVSLMVLNAVLSTCHHRRSLRPAYLTRKIPYNATVLPNAAFQPPEALPHRGSDIIDTFTSYKYRSTCNISSLDLHAPFAPLCQDRTSMLTAMSSGGRIGHDAPYMPRGCDMRWFSTEEVCEILSRFEKVIFIGDSMMRHVIGSINVLIREDLGYGAVTDWNFSPEERKECFCNYQFNVKACSVQGIFKTADVVKNDPGSVACPANTIDVMIEQMIRFPIAPEELARFRALLGTTKPAKPYAFIFGHGLWNDLDLQATLDWLDLILETTASQLHYLGARKDAFWPRLFVTPNAAGKEKPDEWIVSQGNKALMIFEEAVAVKMGRRGVEHLGTWNMSIQGNKFDGVHVDLKGNLIKAMMVMNWLNMLEVESH
;
A
#
# COMPACT_ATOMS: atom_id res chain seq x y z
N MET A 1 4.24 15.14 -12.72
CA MET A 1 5.18 15.26 -11.59
C MET A 1 4.92 16.59 -10.90
N PHE A 2 4.39 16.54 -9.67
CA PHE A 2 4.10 17.76 -8.91
C PHE A 2 5.41 18.48 -8.58
N HIS A 3 5.65 19.63 -9.20
CA HIS A 3 6.63 20.59 -8.72
C HIS A 3 6.08 21.22 -7.44
N LEU A 4 6.28 20.55 -6.31
CA LEU A 4 6.26 21.18 -5.00
C LEU A 4 7.71 21.47 -4.64
N SER A 5 8.09 22.73 -4.85
CA SER A 5 9.29 23.32 -4.26
C SER A 5 9.04 23.42 -2.76
N GLU A 6 9.64 22.52 -1.98
CA GLU A 6 9.79 22.72 -0.54
C GLU A 6 10.81 23.85 -0.33
N LYS A 7 10.32 25.00 0.13
CA LYS A 7 11.15 26.12 0.58
C LYS A 7 11.91 25.70 1.84
N TYR A 8 13.15 25.26 1.67
CA TYR A 8 14.17 25.40 2.72
C TYR A 8 14.99 26.68 2.46
N ALA A 9 15.19 27.45 3.53
CA ALA A 9 15.77 28.79 3.52
C ALA A 9 17.13 28.86 2.79
N SER A 10 17.24 29.81 1.85
CA SER A 10 18.44 30.03 1.03
C SER A 10 19.39 31.07 1.64
N VAL A 11 20.67 30.68 1.79
CA VAL A 11 21.83 31.58 1.94
C VAL A 11 22.31 31.97 0.51
N PRO A 12 22.70 33.23 0.24
CA PRO A 12 22.94 33.68 -1.13
C PRO A 12 24.36 33.34 -1.62
N ALA A 13 24.46 32.84 -2.86
CA ALA A 13 25.71 32.67 -3.60
C ALA A 13 25.68 33.50 -4.90
N THR A 14 26.80 34.15 -5.19
CA THR A 14 27.08 35.09 -6.30
C THR A 14 27.15 34.42 -7.69
N PRO A 15 26.94 35.18 -8.79
CA PRO A 15 26.83 34.62 -10.14
C PRO A 15 28.20 34.53 -10.83
N ASN A 16 28.40 33.49 -11.65
CA ASN A 16 29.47 33.47 -12.64
C ASN A 16 28.95 32.95 -13.99
N ASN A 17 29.17 33.78 -15.01
CA ASN A 17 28.73 33.61 -16.40
C ASN A 17 29.67 32.68 -17.18
N SER A 18 29.12 31.80 -18.03
CA SER A 18 29.82 31.23 -19.21
C SER A 18 28.81 30.72 -20.25
N PRO A 19 29.07 30.87 -21.57
CA PRO A 19 28.08 30.71 -22.65
C PRO A 19 28.02 29.30 -23.27
N PRO A 20 27.00 28.98 -24.11
CA PRO A 20 26.71 27.61 -24.54
C PRO A 20 27.50 27.17 -25.78
N ARG A 21 27.86 25.88 -25.82
CA ARG A 21 28.46 25.19 -26.98
C ARG A 21 27.40 24.46 -27.82
N SER A 22 27.64 24.47 -29.12
CA SER A 22 26.80 23.96 -30.21
C SER A 22 26.73 22.42 -30.29
N LEU A 23 25.56 21.93 -30.71
CA LEU A 23 25.26 20.53 -31.01
C LEU A 23 25.72 20.16 -32.42
N ARG A 24 26.49 19.06 -32.54
CA ARG A 24 26.80 18.38 -33.82
C ARG A 24 25.75 17.30 -34.09
N GLY A 25 25.24 17.27 -35.31
CA GLY A 25 24.25 16.32 -35.80
C GLY A 25 24.80 14.92 -36.09
N SER A 26 23.96 13.92 -35.83
CA SER A 26 24.13 12.52 -36.20
C SER A 26 23.27 12.17 -37.42
N LYS A 27 23.87 11.51 -38.41
CA LYS A 27 23.27 11.06 -39.67
C LYS A 27 22.29 9.89 -39.44
N LEU A 28 21.06 10.01 -39.94
CA LEU A 28 20.15 8.87 -40.16
C LEU A 28 20.48 8.18 -41.49
N GLY A 29 20.65 6.85 -41.45
CA GLY A 29 20.73 5.99 -42.64
C GLY A 29 19.34 5.65 -43.18
N SER A 30 19.17 5.74 -44.49
CA SER A 30 17.93 5.35 -45.17
C SER A 30 17.91 3.84 -45.42
N TRP A 31 16.75 3.22 -45.18
CA TRP A 31 16.45 1.85 -45.57
C TRP A 31 15.58 1.87 -46.81
N THR A 32 16.11 1.38 -47.93
CA THR A 32 15.38 1.20 -49.18
C THR A 32 14.67 -0.16 -49.18
N VAL A 33 13.34 -0.15 -49.27
CA VAL A 33 12.49 -1.34 -49.40
C VAL A 33 12.41 -1.70 -50.88
N THR A 34 12.84 -2.91 -51.25
CA THR A 34 12.77 -3.40 -52.64
C THR A 34 11.50 -4.25 -52.87
N PRO A 35 10.85 -4.14 -54.04
CA PRO A 35 9.53 -4.73 -54.33
C PRO A 35 9.49 -6.26 -54.40
N ARG A 36 10.64 -6.95 -54.27
CA ARG A 36 10.68 -8.43 -54.26
C ARG A 36 10.27 -9.07 -52.92
N LYS A 37 10.28 -8.32 -51.81
CA LYS A 37 9.92 -8.86 -50.47
C LYS A 37 8.42 -8.82 -50.16
N VAL A 38 7.62 -8.07 -50.93
CA VAL A 38 6.17 -7.95 -50.72
C VAL A 38 5.40 -9.12 -51.36
N ALA A 39 5.91 -9.71 -52.44
CA ALA A 39 5.24 -10.82 -53.13
C ALA A 39 5.28 -12.16 -52.35
N PHE A 40 6.28 -12.35 -51.47
CA PHE A 40 6.40 -13.59 -50.69
C PHE A 40 5.44 -13.63 -49.48
N PHE A 41 5.05 -12.48 -48.93
CA PHE A 41 4.12 -12.41 -47.79
C PHE A 41 2.65 -12.53 -48.19
N ALA A 42 2.28 -12.14 -49.42
CA ALA A 42 0.90 -12.27 -49.90
C ALA A 42 0.49 -13.73 -50.18
N GLY A 43 1.43 -14.58 -50.66
CA GLY A 43 1.15 -15.99 -50.95
C GLY A 43 0.90 -16.86 -49.71
N ALA A 44 1.54 -16.54 -48.58
CA ALA A 44 1.39 -17.31 -47.35
C ALA A 44 0.03 -17.07 -46.65
N LEU A 45 -0.57 -15.89 -46.80
CA LEU A 45 -1.85 -15.54 -46.19
C LEU A 45 -3.05 -16.19 -46.90
N VAL A 46 -2.97 -16.38 -48.23
CA VAL A 46 -4.06 -17.02 -48.99
C VAL A 46 -4.14 -18.52 -48.70
N SER A 47 -3.00 -19.19 -48.53
CA SER A 47 -2.97 -20.63 -48.16
C SER A 47 -3.52 -20.90 -46.75
N LEU A 48 -3.36 -19.96 -45.81
CA LEU A 48 -3.87 -20.10 -44.44
C LEU A 48 -5.39 -19.90 -44.36
N MET A 49 -5.97 -19.05 -45.22
CA MET A 49 -7.42 -18.84 -45.26
C MET A 49 -8.17 -20.01 -45.92
N VAL A 50 -7.58 -20.68 -46.93
CA VAL A 50 -8.18 -21.87 -47.55
C VAL A 50 -8.18 -23.07 -46.58
N LEU A 51 -7.14 -23.23 -45.75
CA LEU A 51 -7.08 -24.32 -44.77
C LEU A 51 -8.15 -24.19 -43.67
N ASN A 52 -8.46 -22.96 -43.22
CA ASN A 52 -9.51 -22.71 -42.23
C ASN A 52 -10.93 -22.89 -42.80
N ALA A 53 -11.14 -22.65 -44.10
CA ALA A 53 -12.44 -22.88 -44.72
C ALA A 53 -12.77 -24.38 -44.87
N VAL A 54 -11.76 -25.23 -45.06
CA VAL A 54 -11.95 -26.70 -45.20
C VAL A 54 -12.11 -27.40 -43.85
N LEU A 55 -11.53 -26.87 -42.76
CA LEU A 55 -11.70 -27.44 -41.41
C LEU A 55 -13.07 -27.10 -40.77
N SER A 56 -13.75 -26.05 -41.24
CA SER A 56 -15.04 -25.62 -40.69
C SER A 56 -16.24 -26.43 -41.20
N THR A 57 -16.09 -27.22 -42.27
CA THR A 57 -17.20 -27.98 -42.88
C THR A 57 -17.36 -29.42 -42.36
N CYS A 58 -16.54 -29.87 -41.40
CA CYS A 58 -16.59 -31.25 -40.88
C CYS A 58 -17.27 -31.43 -39.51
N HIS A 59 -17.84 -30.38 -38.89
CA HIS A 59 -18.54 -30.48 -37.59
C HIS A 59 -20.07 -30.42 -37.67
N HIS A 60 -20.67 -30.95 -38.75
CA HIS A 60 -22.10 -31.20 -38.81
C HIS A 60 -22.42 -32.69 -38.64
N ARG A 61 -22.41 -33.16 -37.37
CA ARG A 61 -22.97 -34.45 -36.99
C ARG A 61 -24.04 -34.30 -35.91
N ARG A 62 -25.29 -34.47 -36.36
CA ARG A 62 -26.46 -35.04 -35.67
C ARG A 62 -26.81 -34.45 -34.30
N SER A 63 -27.64 -33.41 -34.36
CA SER A 63 -28.64 -33.11 -33.33
C SER A 63 -29.58 -34.31 -33.15
N LEU A 64 -29.37 -35.07 -32.08
CA LEU A 64 -30.34 -36.03 -31.55
C LEU A 64 -31.16 -35.30 -30.49
N ARG A 65 -32.47 -35.18 -30.75
CA ARG A 65 -33.46 -34.65 -29.80
C ARG A 65 -33.39 -35.46 -28.50
N PRO A 66 -33.26 -34.83 -27.32
CA PRO A 66 -33.49 -35.52 -26.06
C PRO A 66 -34.98 -35.78 -25.92
N ALA A 67 -35.36 -37.05 -25.72
CA ALA A 67 -36.69 -37.41 -25.29
C ALA A 67 -36.96 -36.77 -23.91
N TYR A 68 -38.05 -36.03 -23.80
CA TYR A 68 -38.57 -35.52 -22.54
C TYR A 68 -39.01 -36.70 -21.67
N LEU A 69 -38.11 -37.16 -20.81
CA LEU A 69 -38.45 -37.99 -19.65
C LEU A 69 -38.77 -37.06 -18.49
N THR A 70 -40.06 -36.91 -18.21
CA THR A 70 -40.59 -36.28 -17.00
C THR A 70 -40.28 -37.14 -15.78
N ARG A 71 -39.00 -37.15 -15.37
CA ARG A 71 -38.59 -37.66 -14.07
C ARG A 71 -38.97 -36.59 -13.04
N LYS A 72 -39.99 -36.88 -12.23
CA LYS A 72 -40.28 -36.12 -11.00
C LYS A 72 -39.00 -36.15 -10.15
N ILE A 73 -38.26 -35.05 -10.17
CA ILE A 73 -37.14 -34.82 -9.24
C ILE A 73 -37.81 -34.59 -7.89
N PRO A 74 -37.59 -35.44 -6.88
CA PRO A 74 -38.01 -35.10 -5.53
C PRO A 74 -37.33 -33.79 -5.15
N TYR A 75 -38.09 -32.83 -4.64
CA TYR A 75 -37.57 -31.60 -4.05
C TYR A 75 -36.68 -31.99 -2.85
N ASN A 76 -35.44 -32.38 -3.14
CA ASN A 76 -34.38 -32.35 -2.16
C ASN A 76 -34.22 -30.88 -1.80
N ALA A 77 -34.32 -30.60 -0.51
CA ALA A 77 -34.07 -29.30 0.09
C ALA A 77 -32.88 -28.65 -0.63
N THR A 78 -33.11 -27.46 -1.18
CA THR A 78 -32.05 -26.60 -1.67
C THR A 78 -31.09 -26.42 -0.50
N VAL A 79 -29.97 -27.14 -0.52
CA VAL A 79 -28.83 -26.82 0.32
C VAL A 79 -28.50 -25.40 -0.09
N LEU A 80 -28.87 -24.43 0.74
CA LEU A 80 -28.43 -23.06 0.56
C LEU A 80 -26.90 -23.16 0.43
N PRO A 81 -26.31 -22.75 -0.70
CA PRO A 81 -24.86 -22.70 -0.78
C PRO A 81 -24.42 -21.90 0.44
N ASN A 82 -23.52 -22.49 1.25
CA ASN A 82 -22.98 -21.85 2.45
C ASN A 82 -22.75 -20.38 2.12
N ALA A 83 -23.32 -19.48 2.94
CA ALA A 83 -23.11 -18.05 2.76
C ALA A 83 -21.63 -17.79 2.48
N ALA A 84 -21.33 -16.97 1.47
CA ALA A 84 -19.97 -16.76 0.98
C ALA A 84 -19.00 -16.38 2.12
N PHE A 85 -19.55 -15.78 3.18
CA PHE A 85 -18.87 -15.52 4.44
C PHE A 85 -19.71 -16.04 5.61
N GLN A 86 -19.05 -16.74 6.53
CA GLN A 86 -19.65 -17.14 7.80
C GLN A 86 -19.59 -15.96 8.77
N PRO A 87 -20.57 -15.81 9.68
CA PRO A 87 -20.49 -14.79 10.72
C PRO A 87 -19.19 -14.97 11.55
N PRO A 88 -18.65 -13.89 12.14
CA PRO A 88 -17.47 -13.96 13.02
C PRO A 88 -17.61 -15.05 14.08
N GLU A 89 -16.51 -15.71 14.44
CA GLU A 89 -16.57 -16.67 15.54
C GLU A 89 -16.97 -15.95 16.83
N ALA A 90 -17.80 -16.60 17.65
CA ALA A 90 -18.20 -16.09 18.97
C ALA A 90 -17.07 -16.26 20.01
N LEU A 91 -15.84 -15.85 19.65
CA LEU A 91 -14.68 -15.87 20.53
C LEU A 91 -14.54 -14.50 21.23
N PRO A 92 -14.15 -14.46 22.52
CA PRO A 92 -14.09 -13.20 23.27
C PRO A 92 -13.24 -12.11 22.61
N HIS A 93 -12.13 -12.50 21.98
CA HIS A 93 -11.25 -11.55 21.28
C HIS A 93 -11.84 -11.00 19.97
N ARG A 94 -12.89 -11.62 19.39
CA ARG A 94 -13.62 -11.08 18.24
C ARG A 94 -14.70 -10.07 18.67
N GLY A 95 -14.96 -9.95 19.97
CA GLY A 95 -16.01 -9.08 20.50
C GLY A 95 -15.79 -7.60 20.19
N SER A 96 -14.54 -7.14 20.14
CA SER A 96 -14.21 -5.77 19.74
C SER A 96 -14.36 -5.55 18.23
N ASP A 97 -14.08 -6.56 17.41
CA ASP A 97 -14.15 -6.45 15.95
C ASP A 97 -15.57 -6.15 15.42
N ILE A 98 -16.62 -6.55 16.17
CA ILE A 98 -18.03 -6.37 15.78
C ILE A 98 -18.66 -5.06 16.31
N ILE A 99 -17.88 -4.25 17.03
CA ILE A 99 -18.33 -2.97 17.58
C ILE A 99 -17.68 -1.84 16.78
N ASP A 100 -18.41 -0.74 16.57
CA ASP A 100 -17.82 0.47 15.96
C ASP A 100 -16.77 1.07 16.91
N THR A 101 -15.49 0.75 16.67
CA THR A 101 -14.33 1.24 17.42
C THR A 101 -14.27 2.75 17.45
N PHE A 102 -14.82 3.42 16.43
CA PHE A 102 -14.77 4.87 16.33
C PHE A 102 -15.89 5.58 17.09
N THR A 103 -16.77 4.85 17.79
CA THR A 103 -17.91 5.43 18.50
C THR A 103 -17.49 6.55 19.47
N SER A 104 -16.35 6.38 20.17
CA SER A 104 -15.81 7.36 21.13
C SER A 104 -14.87 8.39 20.49
N TYR A 105 -14.49 8.23 19.22
CA TYR A 105 -13.47 9.08 18.61
C TYR A 105 -13.96 10.51 18.44
N LYS A 106 -13.05 11.48 18.61
CA LYS A 106 -13.31 12.89 18.32
C LYS A 106 -13.79 13.02 16.88
N TYR A 107 -14.77 13.91 16.70
CA TYR A 107 -15.39 14.23 15.41
C TYR A 107 -16.09 13.04 14.71
N ARG A 108 -16.34 11.91 15.39
CA ARG A 108 -17.10 10.77 14.84
C ARG A 108 -18.45 11.16 14.23
N SER A 109 -19.19 12.05 14.90
CA SER A 109 -20.50 12.53 14.42
C SER A 109 -20.39 13.43 13.18
N THR A 110 -19.27 14.12 13.00
CA THR A 110 -19.06 15.06 11.89
C THR A 110 -18.44 14.38 10.68
N CYS A 111 -17.43 13.53 10.88
CA CYS A 111 -16.79 12.77 9.80
C CYS A 111 -17.68 11.63 9.29
N ASN A 112 -18.56 11.11 10.14
CA ASN A 112 -19.49 10.01 9.83
C ASN A 112 -18.80 8.78 9.23
N ILE A 113 -17.78 8.28 9.93
CA ILE A 113 -17.02 7.08 9.56
C ILE A 113 -17.16 6.07 10.69
N SER A 114 -17.73 4.90 10.40
CA SER A 114 -17.74 3.74 11.29
C SER A 114 -16.61 2.78 10.94
N SER A 115 -16.01 2.10 11.91
CA SER A 115 -15.08 0.99 11.60
C SER A 115 -15.77 -0.14 10.82
N LEU A 116 -17.05 -0.37 11.10
CA LEU A 116 -17.86 -1.40 10.44
C LEU A 116 -18.18 -1.05 8.97
N ASP A 117 -18.10 0.22 8.59
CA ASP A 117 -18.19 0.65 7.19
C ASP A 117 -16.87 0.43 6.43
N LEU A 118 -15.76 0.29 7.18
CA LEU A 118 -14.43 0.07 6.60
C LEU A 118 -14.12 -1.41 6.44
N HIS A 119 -14.56 -2.22 7.39
CA HIS A 119 -14.34 -3.66 7.40
C HIS A 119 -15.48 -4.37 8.12
N ALA A 120 -16.09 -5.35 7.45
CA ALA A 120 -17.10 -6.21 8.04
C ALA A 120 -16.44 -7.54 8.46
N PRO A 121 -16.35 -7.85 9.77
CA PRO A 121 -15.66 -9.04 10.24
C PRO A 121 -16.40 -10.32 9.79
N PHE A 122 -15.64 -11.38 9.55
CA PHE A 122 -16.14 -12.72 9.21
C PHE A 122 -15.22 -13.83 9.75
N ALA A 123 -15.65 -15.09 9.63
CA ALA A 123 -14.86 -16.26 10.01
C ALA A 123 -14.36 -17.07 8.79
N PRO A 124 -13.18 -17.72 8.86
CA PRO A 124 -12.28 -17.76 10.02
C PRO A 124 -11.22 -16.65 10.02
N LEU A 125 -10.62 -16.33 11.18
CA LEU A 125 -9.38 -15.54 11.21
C LEU A 125 -8.21 -16.26 10.53
N CYS A 126 -7.29 -15.50 9.94
CA CYS A 126 -6.06 -16.05 9.40
C CYS A 126 -5.17 -16.66 10.51
N GLN A 127 -4.71 -17.89 10.29
CA GLN A 127 -4.00 -18.69 11.31
C GLN A 127 -2.53 -18.34 11.40
N ASP A 128 -1.93 -17.94 10.28
CA ASP A 128 -0.50 -17.64 10.19
C ASP A 128 -0.27 -16.39 9.35
N ARG A 129 0.91 -15.78 9.53
CA ARG A 129 1.28 -14.51 8.87
C ARG A 129 1.30 -14.59 7.35
N THR A 130 1.59 -15.76 6.77
CA THR A 130 1.62 -15.94 5.30
C THR A 130 0.19 -15.95 4.74
N SER A 131 -0.71 -16.71 5.37
CA SER A 131 -2.14 -16.74 5.03
C SER A 131 -2.76 -15.35 5.20
N MET A 132 -2.36 -14.65 6.26
CA MET A 132 -2.75 -13.29 6.58
C MET A 132 -2.36 -12.34 5.42
N LEU A 133 -1.06 -12.18 5.14
CA LEU A 133 -0.59 -11.28 4.08
C LEU A 133 -1.22 -11.60 2.71
N THR A 134 -1.41 -12.89 2.41
CA THR A 134 -2.09 -13.34 1.19
C THR A 134 -3.55 -12.90 1.16
N ALA A 135 -4.30 -13.10 2.24
CA ALA A 135 -5.70 -12.72 2.36
C ALA A 135 -5.88 -11.21 2.22
N MET A 136 -5.03 -10.40 2.86
CA MET A 136 -5.09 -8.94 2.73
C MET A 136 -4.71 -8.44 1.33
N SER A 137 -3.67 -9.04 0.72
CA SER A 137 -3.22 -8.62 -0.61
C SER A 137 -4.21 -8.99 -1.72
N SER A 138 -4.97 -10.08 -1.53
CA SER A 138 -5.90 -10.62 -2.54
C SER A 138 -7.38 -10.39 -2.23
N GLY A 139 -7.69 -9.79 -1.07
CA GLY A 139 -9.01 -9.30 -0.71
C GLY A 139 -9.39 -8.02 -1.45
N GLY A 140 -10.64 -7.58 -1.35
CA GLY A 140 -11.13 -6.44 -2.11
C GLY A 140 -12.42 -5.88 -1.55
N ARG A 141 -13.16 -5.17 -2.41
CA ARG A 141 -14.49 -4.63 -2.11
C ARG A 141 -15.50 -5.25 -3.06
N ILE A 142 -16.77 -5.22 -2.68
CA ILE A 142 -17.87 -5.55 -3.58
C ILE A 142 -18.76 -4.30 -3.65
N GLY A 143 -18.33 -3.35 -4.49
CA GLY A 143 -18.93 -2.03 -4.61
C GLY A 143 -17.93 -0.92 -4.32
N HIS A 144 -18.18 0.25 -4.90
CA HIS A 144 -17.33 1.43 -4.69
C HIS A 144 -17.45 1.92 -3.26
N ASP A 145 -16.32 2.05 -2.56
CA ASP A 145 -16.20 2.34 -1.12
C ASP A 145 -16.97 1.40 -0.17
N ALA A 146 -17.41 0.24 -0.64
CA ALA A 146 -17.97 -0.80 0.22
C ALA A 146 -16.90 -1.29 1.23
N PRO A 147 -17.27 -1.88 2.38
CA PRO A 147 -16.32 -2.43 3.33
C PRO A 147 -15.30 -3.35 2.66
N TYR A 148 -14.04 -3.22 3.06
CA TYR A 148 -12.97 -4.08 2.59
C TYR A 148 -13.06 -5.47 3.24
N MET A 149 -12.87 -6.50 2.43
CA MET A 149 -12.92 -7.90 2.86
C MET A 149 -11.64 -8.62 2.40
N PRO A 150 -10.78 -9.07 3.34
CA PRO A 150 -9.73 -10.04 3.04
C PRO A 150 -10.27 -11.28 2.32
N ARG A 151 -9.40 -11.97 1.57
CA ARG A 151 -9.80 -13.18 0.84
C ARG A 151 -9.47 -14.45 1.63
N GLY A 152 -10.48 -15.29 1.86
CA GLY A 152 -10.33 -16.66 2.36
C GLY A 152 -10.29 -16.77 3.89
N CYS A 153 -9.56 -15.89 4.57
CA CYS A 153 -9.59 -15.73 6.02
C CYS A 153 -9.59 -14.24 6.36
N ASP A 154 -10.06 -13.93 7.56
CA ASP A 154 -10.29 -12.57 8.01
C ASP A 154 -9.09 -11.99 8.79
N MET A 155 -9.03 -10.66 8.82
CA MET A 155 -8.10 -9.89 9.64
C MET A 155 -8.84 -9.33 10.85
N ARG A 156 -8.12 -8.89 11.88
CA ARG A 156 -8.74 -8.22 13.03
C ARG A 156 -8.89 -6.73 12.79
N TRP A 157 -9.91 -6.14 13.42
CA TRP A 157 -10.03 -4.71 13.56
C TRP A 157 -9.71 -4.32 15.01
N PHE A 158 -8.52 -3.80 15.24
CA PHE A 158 -8.03 -3.53 16.60
C PHE A 158 -8.63 -2.27 17.20
N SER A 159 -8.93 -2.31 18.49
CA SER A 159 -9.21 -1.14 19.32
C SER A 159 -7.98 -0.24 19.50
N THR A 160 -8.17 0.99 19.99
CA THR A 160 -7.06 1.90 20.33
C THR A 160 -6.08 1.23 21.30
N GLU A 161 -6.61 0.58 22.33
CA GLU A 161 -5.83 -0.11 23.36
C GLU A 161 -4.99 -1.22 22.74
N GLU A 162 -5.60 -2.08 21.90
CA GLU A 162 -4.87 -3.15 21.20
C GLU A 162 -3.81 -2.60 20.25
N VAL A 163 -4.07 -1.50 19.55
CA VAL A 163 -3.07 -0.82 18.70
C VAL A 163 -1.88 -0.34 19.56
N CYS A 164 -2.15 0.28 20.71
CA CYS A 164 -1.11 0.71 21.64
C CYS A 164 -0.28 -0.47 22.17
N GLU A 165 -0.93 -1.57 22.55
CA GLU A 165 -0.27 -2.80 22.98
C GLU A 165 0.64 -3.36 21.88
N ILE A 166 0.13 -3.49 20.65
CA ILE A 166 0.88 -3.98 19.49
C ILE A 166 2.14 -3.15 19.25
N LEU A 167 2.00 -1.82 19.19
CA LEU A 167 3.10 -0.88 18.95
C LEU A 167 4.12 -0.89 20.08
N SER A 168 3.67 -1.05 21.33
CA SER A 168 4.55 -1.01 22.51
C SER A 168 5.54 -2.17 22.60
N ARG A 169 5.36 -3.23 21.80
CA ARG A 169 6.30 -4.36 21.72
C ARG A 169 7.59 -4.01 20.96
N PHE A 170 7.62 -2.89 20.25
CA PHE A 170 8.77 -2.44 19.47
C PHE A 170 9.46 -1.26 20.15
N GLU A 171 10.77 -1.15 19.92
CA GLU A 171 11.51 0.06 20.29
C GLU A 171 11.10 1.20 19.34
N LYS A 172 11.03 0.88 18.04
CA LYS A 172 10.56 1.79 16.98
C LYS A 172 9.85 1.01 15.88
N VAL A 173 8.77 1.59 15.38
CA VAL A 173 8.15 1.19 14.10
C VAL A 173 8.48 2.25 13.07
N ILE A 174 9.36 1.89 12.13
CA ILE A 174 9.98 2.81 11.19
C ILE A 174 9.40 2.57 9.80
N PHE A 175 8.67 3.55 9.29
CA PHE A 175 8.20 3.62 7.92
C PHE A 175 9.27 4.29 7.05
N ILE A 176 9.51 3.76 5.86
CA ILE A 176 10.50 4.30 4.92
C ILE A 176 9.89 4.30 3.53
N GLY A 177 9.81 5.47 2.88
CA GLY A 177 9.17 5.52 1.58
C GLY A 177 8.64 6.88 1.16
N ASP A 178 7.53 6.85 0.43
CA ASP A 178 6.91 8.03 -0.16
C ASP A 178 5.66 8.53 0.60
N SER A 179 4.90 9.42 -0.04
CA SER A 179 3.66 10.01 0.50
C SER A 179 2.62 8.96 0.88
N MET A 180 2.61 7.78 0.27
CA MET A 180 1.68 6.71 0.61
C MET A 180 1.98 6.16 2.02
N MET A 181 3.26 5.99 2.37
CA MET A 181 3.69 5.59 3.72
C MET A 181 3.39 6.68 4.74
N ARG A 182 3.54 7.96 4.38
CA ARG A 182 3.13 9.07 5.24
C ARG A 182 1.63 8.97 5.61
N HIS A 183 0.78 8.50 4.70
CA HIS A 183 -0.64 8.36 4.99
C HIS A 183 -0.96 7.16 5.90
N VAL A 184 -0.14 6.11 5.87
CA VAL A 184 -0.27 4.99 6.80
C VAL A 184 0.10 5.41 8.21
N ILE A 185 1.24 6.10 8.41
CA ILE A 185 1.59 6.66 9.73
C ILE A 185 0.56 7.69 10.21
N GLY A 186 0.05 8.56 9.33
CA GLY A 186 -1.03 9.48 9.67
C GLY A 186 -2.28 8.74 10.16
N SER A 187 -2.64 7.62 9.52
CA SER A 187 -3.78 6.81 9.95
C SER A 187 -3.54 6.04 11.25
N ILE A 188 -2.31 5.60 11.51
CA ILE A 188 -1.93 5.08 12.82
C ILE A 188 -2.13 6.16 13.89
N ASN A 189 -1.74 7.40 13.62
CA ASN A 189 -1.97 8.53 14.52
C ASN A 189 -3.45 8.84 14.75
N VAL A 190 -4.31 8.69 13.75
CA VAL A 190 -5.79 8.75 13.94
C VAL A 190 -6.26 7.73 14.97
N LEU A 191 -5.76 6.50 14.92
CA LEU A 191 -6.11 5.43 15.85
C LEU A 191 -5.62 5.75 17.26
N ILE A 192 -4.32 6.01 17.44
CA ILE A 192 -3.74 6.24 18.77
C ILE A 192 -4.14 7.58 19.40
N ARG A 193 -4.66 8.53 18.62
CA ARG A 193 -5.18 9.81 19.13
C ARG A 193 -6.70 9.84 19.30
N GLU A 194 -7.38 8.78 18.86
CA GLU A 194 -8.85 8.69 18.82
C GLU A 194 -9.50 9.89 18.15
N ASP A 195 -8.95 10.33 17.01
CA ASP A 195 -9.34 11.58 16.35
C ASP A 195 -9.51 11.40 14.84
N LEU A 196 -10.76 11.26 14.38
CA LEU A 196 -11.08 11.14 12.95
C LEU A 196 -10.94 12.45 12.18
N GLY A 197 -10.97 13.59 12.87
CA GLY A 197 -10.98 14.92 12.27
C GLY A 197 -9.59 15.40 11.88
N TYR A 198 -8.66 15.35 12.84
CA TYR A 198 -7.31 15.91 12.74
C TYR A 198 -6.21 14.94 13.15
N GLY A 199 -6.55 13.69 13.49
CA GLY A 199 -5.62 12.72 14.05
C GLY A 199 -4.38 12.47 13.18
N ALA A 200 -4.45 12.66 11.86
CA ALA A 200 -3.32 12.43 10.95
C ALA A 200 -2.40 13.63 10.72
N VAL A 201 -2.77 14.82 11.23
CA VAL A 201 -2.14 16.10 10.90
C VAL A 201 -1.74 16.88 12.15
N THR A 202 -0.88 17.87 11.96
CA THR A 202 -0.37 18.77 13.01
C THR A 202 -1.28 20.00 13.12
N ASP A 203 -2.52 19.82 13.56
CA ASP A 203 -3.56 20.87 13.58
C ASP A 203 -3.24 22.05 14.53
N TRP A 204 -2.32 21.85 15.46
CA TRP A 204 -1.72 22.91 16.26
C TRP A 204 -0.93 23.94 15.42
N ASN A 205 -0.50 23.59 14.21
CA ASN A 205 0.19 24.49 13.28
C ASN A 205 -0.72 25.08 12.19
N PHE A 206 -2.01 24.70 12.16
CA PHE A 206 -2.92 25.14 11.11
C PHE A 206 -3.42 26.58 11.31
N SER A 207 -3.45 27.31 10.20
CA SER A 207 -4.32 28.48 10.01
C SER A 207 -5.82 28.10 10.09
N PRO A 208 -6.72 29.07 10.30
CA PRO A 208 -8.17 28.81 10.28
C PRO A 208 -8.64 28.16 8.97
N GLU A 209 -8.05 28.53 7.84
CA GLU A 209 -8.35 27.96 6.53
C GLU A 209 -7.90 26.50 6.43
N GLU A 210 -6.66 26.18 6.82
CA GLU A 210 -6.14 24.81 6.83
C GLU A 210 -6.96 23.91 7.77
N ARG A 211 -7.41 24.41 8.93
CA ARG A 211 -8.30 23.65 9.82
C ARG A 211 -9.60 23.23 9.14
N LYS A 212 -10.10 24.03 8.20
CA LYS A 212 -11.30 23.71 7.44
C LYS A 212 -11.02 22.77 6.28
N GLU A 213 -9.90 22.97 5.59
CA GLU A 213 -9.55 22.21 4.39
C GLU A 213 -8.97 20.83 4.69
N CYS A 214 -8.27 20.67 5.82
CA CYS A 214 -7.55 19.46 6.20
C CYS A 214 -8.26 18.66 7.30
N PHE A 215 -9.56 18.41 7.10
CA PHE A 215 -10.43 17.79 8.09
C PHE A 215 -11.10 16.50 7.56
N CYS A 216 -11.28 15.51 8.43
CA CYS A 216 -11.86 14.20 8.13
C CYS A 216 -11.14 13.50 6.95
N ASN A 217 -11.84 13.20 5.85
CA ASN A 217 -11.24 12.55 4.68
C ASN A 217 -10.12 13.39 4.06
N TYR A 218 -10.22 14.72 4.13
CA TYR A 218 -9.31 15.63 3.43
C TYR A 218 -7.96 15.82 4.12
N GLN A 219 -7.76 15.32 5.34
CA GLN A 219 -6.44 15.38 6.00
C GLN A 219 -5.35 14.62 5.22
N PHE A 220 -5.72 13.72 4.29
CA PHE A 220 -4.80 13.03 3.37
C PHE A 220 -4.72 13.67 1.98
N ASN A 221 -5.27 14.87 1.79
CA ASN A 221 -5.14 15.61 0.55
C ASN A 221 -3.70 16.12 0.41
N VAL A 222 -2.98 15.58 -0.57
CA VAL A 222 -1.55 15.88 -0.75
C VAL A 222 -1.25 17.28 -1.27
N LYS A 223 -2.25 18.03 -1.74
CA LYS A 223 -2.06 19.40 -2.22
C LYS A 223 -2.07 20.42 -1.09
N ALA A 224 -3.11 20.37 -0.25
CA ALA A 224 -3.32 21.35 0.82
C ALA A 224 -2.72 20.91 2.16
N CYS A 225 -2.69 19.60 2.44
CA CYS A 225 -2.46 19.08 3.81
C CYS A 225 -1.15 18.30 3.96
N SER A 226 -0.42 18.03 2.87
CA SER A 226 0.75 17.13 2.89
C SER A 226 1.90 17.63 3.78
N VAL A 227 2.14 18.93 3.82
CA VAL A 227 3.25 19.55 4.58
C VAL A 227 3.03 19.41 6.09
N GLN A 228 1.79 19.19 6.51
CA GLN A 228 1.35 19.21 7.90
C GLN A 228 0.97 17.80 8.39
N GLY A 229 1.38 16.75 7.68
CA GLY A 229 1.20 15.38 8.12
C GLY A 229 2.07 15.06 9.33
N ILE A 230 1.66 14.10 10.16
CA ILE A 230 2.49 13.64 11.28
C ILE A 230 3.60 12.72 10.77
N PHE A 231 4.84 13.04 11.13
CA PHE A 231 6.02 12.25 10.78
C PHE A 231 6.56 11.40 11.91
N LYS A 232 6.38 11.85 13.17
CA LYS A 232 6.92 11.18 14.36
C LYS A 232 5.92 11.33 15.50
N THR A 233 5.62 10.24 16.21
CA THR A 233 4.76 10.31 17.41
C THR A 233 5.35 11.21 18.49
N ALA A 234 6.69 11.28 18.59
CA ALA A 234 7.37 12.20 19.51
C ALA A 234 6.99 13.68 19.30
N ASP A 235 6.74 14.10 18.06
CA ASP A 235 6.31 15.48 17.77
C ASP A 235 4.87 15.74 18.25
N VAL A 236 4.00 14.73 18.20
CA VAL A 236 2.65 14.81 18.76
C VAL A 236 2.72 14.96 20.27
N VAL A 237 3.46 14.09 20.95
CA VAL A 237 3.62 14.12 22.42
C VAL A 237 4.18 15.48 22.89
N LYS A 238 5.09 16.07 22.11
CA LYS A 238 5.69 17.37 22.42
C LYS A 238 4.72 18.55 22.25
N ASN A 239 3.93 18.56 21.18
CA ASN A 239 3.15 19.75 20.79
C ASN A 239 1.65 19.66 21.15
N ASP A 240 1.14 18.45 21.35
CA ASP A 240 -0.25 18.16 21.71
C ASP A 240 -0.29 17.10 22.84
N PRO A 241 0.25 17.43 24.03
CA PRO A 241 0.40 16.48 25.13
C PRO A 241 -0.96 15.96 25.60
N GLY A 242 -1.05 14.65 25.77
CA GLY A 242 -2.28 13.97 26.21
C GLY A 242 -3.26 13.63 25.09
N SER A 243 -2.95 13.96 23.82
CA SER A 243 -3.79 13.51 22.71
C SER A 243 -3.53 12.07 22.30
N VAL A 244 -2.36 11.51 22.62
CA VAL A 244 -2.04 10.09 22.41
C VAL A 244 -2.61 9.27 23.57
N ALA A 245 -3.52 8.34 23.28
CA ALA A 245 -4.17 7.46 24.24
C ALA A 245 -3.24 6.37 24.79
N CYS A 246 -2.17 6.03 24.06
CA CYS A 246 -1.19 5.06 24.51
C CYS A 246 -0.46 5.54 25.78
N PRO A 247 -0.01 4.62 26.66
CA PRO A 247 0.79 5.00 27.81
C PRO A 247 2.02 5.83 27.42
N ALA A 248 2.37 6.80 28.27
CA ALA A 248 3.46 7.72 27.97
C ALA A 248 4.78 6.98 27.76
N ASN A 249 5.52 7.36 26.71
CA ASN A 249 6.83 6.80 26.34
C ASN A 249 6.83 5.29 26.05
N THR A 250 5.70 4.68 25.71
CA THR A 250 5.68 3.24 25.35
C THR A 250 5.68 2.96 23.87
N ILE A 251 5.44 3.96 23.02
CA ILE A 251 5.39 3.82 21.57
C ILE A 251 6.30 4.84 20.88
N ASP A 252 6.93 4.43 19.78
CA ASP A 252 7.68 5.31 18.90
C ASP A 252 7.45 4.90 17.44
N VAL A 253 6.61 5.67 16.73
CA VAL A 253 6.29 5.45 15.32
C VAL A 253 6.77 6.64 14.52
N MET A 254 7.48 6.38 13.43
CA MET A 254 8.08 7.42 12.62
C MET A 254 8.18 7.05 11.14
N ILE A 255 8.31 8.06 10.29
CA ILE A 255 8.62 7.89 8.88
C ILE A 255 9.90 8.64 8.49
N GLU A 256 10.73 8.00 7.67
CA GLU A 256 11.76 8.67 6.89
C GLU A 256 11.39 8.66 5.41
N GLN A 257 11.23 9.85 4.84
CA GLN A 257 10.91 9.99 3.43
C GLN A 257 12.18 9.80 2.59
N MET A 258 12.16 8.77 1.74
CA MET A 258 13.20 8.44 0.78
C MET A 258 12.50 8.06 -0.51
N ILE A 259 12.11 9.08 -1.27
CA ILE A 259 11.03 8.91 -2.24
C ILE A 259 11.50 8.30 -3.56
N ARG A 260 12.81 8.31 -3.87
CA ARG A 260 13.31 7.89 -5.19
C ARG A 260 14.67 7.22 -5.10
N PHE A 261 15.08 6.60 -6.21
CA PHE A 261 16.44 6.12 -6.42
C PHE A 261 17.13 6.93 -7.52
N PRO A 262 18.41 7.32 -7.38
CA PRO A 262 19.27 7.12 -6.22
C PRO A 262 18.81 7.92 -4.98
N ILE A 263 19.06 7.38 -3.78
CA ILE A 263 18.74 8.02 -2.50
C ILE A 263 19.75 9.14 -2.23
N ALA A 264 19.28 10.31 -1.77
CA ALA A 264 20.18 11.42 -1.52
C ALA A 264 21.07 11.15 -0.28
N PRO A 265 22.37 11.54 -0.28
CA PRO A 265 23.26 11.27 0.83
C PRO A 265 22.78 11.80 2.19
N GLU A 266 22.11 12.96 2.18
CA GLU A 266 21.51 13.58 3.36
C GLU A 266 20.33 12.77 3.91
N GLU A 267 19.53 12.13 3.07
CA GLU A 267 18.43 11.25 3.48
C GLU A 267 19.00 10.01 4.18
N LEU A 268 20.04 9.41 3.61
CA LEU A 268 20.75 8.29 4.25
C LEU A 268 21.42 8.68 5.57
N ALA A 269 21.99 9.89 5.64
CA ALA A 269 22.59 10.39 6.88
C ALA A 269 21.54 10.56 7.99
N ARG A 270 20.38 11.14 7.68
CA ARG A 270 19.26 11.25 8.63
C ARG A 270 18.76 9.88 9.10
N PHE A 271 18.61 8.94 8.17
CA PHE A 271 18.21 7.57 8.51
C PHE A 271 19.22 6.87 9.41
N ARG A 272 20.52 6.96 9.13
CA ARG A 272 21.55 6.42 10.03
C ARG A 272 21.49 7.04 11.43
N ALA A 273 21.24 8.35 11.53
CA ALA A 273 21.13 9.03 12.82
C ALA A 273 19.87 8.64 13.60
N LEU A 274 18.82 8.20 12.92
CA LEU A 274 17.59 7.69 13.52
C LEU A 274 17.78 6.28 14.11
N LEU A 275 18.62 5.47 13.46
CA LEU A 275 19.01 4.17 13.98
C LEU A 275 19.95 4.35 15.18
N GLY A 276 19.73 3.54 16.22
CA GLY A 276 20.69 3.43 17.31
C GLY A 276 22.04 2.87 16.85
N THR A 277 23.02 2.83 17.75
CA THR A 277 24.33 2.19 17.53
C THR A 277 24.47 0.85 18.26
N THR A 278 23.51 0.52 19.13
CA THR A 278 23.51 -0.68 19.98
C THR A 278 22.20 -1.44 19.82
N LYS A 279 22.18 -2.72 20.22
CA LYS A 279 20.96 -3.53 20.21
C LYS A 279 19.97 -2.98 21.25
N PRO A 280 18.79 -2.50 20.85
CA PRO A 280 17.76 -2.07 21.80
C PRO A 280 17.15 -3.25 22.57
N ALA A 281 16.47 -2.95 23.69
CA ALA A 281 15.78 -3.96 24.49
C ALA A 281 14.59 -4.57 23.73
N LYS A 282 13.85 -3.73 23.00
CA LYS A 282 12.77 -4.15 22.09
C LYS A 282 13.24 -4.08 20.64
N PRO A 283 12.75 -4.92 19.73
CA PRO A 283 13.19 -4.89 18.34
C PRO A 283 12.67 -3.65 17.59
N TYR A 284 13.32 -3.32 16.47
CA TYR A 284 12.77 -2.43 15.46
C TYR A 284 11.90 -3.21 14.47
N ALA A 285 10.83 -2.57 13.98
CA ALA A 285 10.09 -3.04 12.81
C ALA A 285 10.22 -2.04 11.66
N PHE A 286 10.44 -2.55 10.45
CA PHE A 286 10.64 -1.75 9.26
C PHE A 286 9.53 -1.99 8.24
N ILE A 287 8.88 -0.91 7.79
CA ILE A 287 7.84 -0.95 6.77
C ILE A 287 8.24 -0.04 5.62
N PHE A 288 8.37 -0.62 4.44
CA PHE A 288 8.80 0.06 3.23
C PHE A 288 7.63 0.31 2.30
N GLY A 289 7.64 1.43 1.57
CA GLY A 289 6.69 1.66 0.49
C GLY A 289 7.28 2.56 -0.58
N HIS A 290 7.41 2.03 -1.79
CA HIS A 290 8.10 2.69 -2.89
C HIS A 290 7.59 2.18 -4.25
N GLY A 291 7.73 2.99 -5.30
CA GLY A 291 7.53 2.56 -6.69
C GLY A 291 7.14 3.69 -7.64
N LEU A 292 6.12 4.48 -7.29
CA LEU A 292 5.54 5.49 -8.21
C LEU A 292 6.52 6.60 -8.59
N TRP A 293 7.39 6.99 -7.67
CA TRP A 293 8.40 8.04 -7.88
C TRP A 293 9.56 7.61 -8.78
N ASN A 294 9.74 6.31 -8.99
CA ASN A 294 10.63 5.74 -10.00
C ASN A 294 9.83 5.15 -11.18
N ASP A 295 8.60 5.62 -11.43
CA ASP A 295 7.76 5.19 -12.54
C ASP A 295 7.50 3.68 -12.60
N LEU A 296 7.39 3.04 -11.43
CA LEU A 296 7.26 1.58 -11.28
C LEU A 296 8.45 0.80 -11.87
N ASP A 297 9.63 1.43 -11.99
CA ASP A 297 10.87 0.74 -12.29
C ASP A 297 11.20 -0.22 -11.14
N LEU A 298 11.08 -1.51 -11.46
CA LEU A 298 11.34 -2.59 -10.53
C LEU A 298 12.80 -2.58 -10.07
N GLN A 299 13.76 -2.41 -10.98
CA GLN A 299 15.19 -2.48 -10.63
C GLN A 299 15.55 -1.30 -9.72
N ALA A 300 15.10 -0.09 -10.05
CA ALA A 300 15.34 1.08 -9.21
C ALA A 300 14.71 0.93 -7.82
N THR A 301 13.57 0.26 -7.70
CA THR A 301 12.95 -0.06 -6.40
C THR A 301 13.75 -1.10 -5.61
N LEU A 302 14.33 -2.09 -6.30
CA LEU A 302 15.19 -3.09 -5.66
C LEU A 302 16.50 -2.48 -5.19
N ASP A 303 17.15 -1.65 -6.01
CA ASP A 303 18.40 -0.98 -5.65
C ASP A 303 18.19 0.01 -4.48
N TRP A 304 17.03 0.69 -4.46
CA TRP A 304 16.59 1.52 -3.33
C TRP A 304 16.49 0.72 -2.04
N LEU A 305 15.80 -0.44 -2.08
CA LEU A 305 15.64 -1.27 -0.89
C LEU A 305 16.97 -1.86 -0.45
N ASP A 306 17.76 -2.39 -1.37
CA ASP A 306 19.04 -3.03 -1.08
C ASP A 306 19.98 -2.05 -0.38
N LEU A 307 20.06 -0.80 -0.85
CA LEU A 307 20.86 0.25 -0.21
C LEU A 307 20.40 0.56 1.22
N ILE A 308 19.09 0.55 1.48
CA ILE A 308 18.54 0.77 2.83
C ILE A 308 18.81 -0.42 3.74
N LEU A 309 18.63 -1.65 3.24
CA LEU A 309 18.92 -2.87 4.00
C LEU A 309 20.41 -2.97 4.36
N GLU A 310 21.30 -2.69 3.42
CA GLU A 310 22.75 -2.64 3.65
C GLU A 310 23.14 -1.53 4.64
N THR A 311 22.55 -0.34 4.50
CA THR A 311 22.75 0.76 5.46
C THR A 311 22.25 0.38 6.86
N THR A 312 21.14 -0.33 6.96
CA THR A 312 20.59 -0.79 8.25
C THR A 312 21.49 -1.84 8.89
N ALA A 313 21.91 -2.86 8.13
CA ALA A 313 22.74 -3.94 8.63
C ALA A 313 24.17 -3.47 9.00
N SER A 314 24.69 -2.46 8.30
CA SER A 314 25.98 -1.85 8.64
C SER A 314 25.89 -0.95 9.87
N GLN A 315 24.77 -0.27 10.11
CA GLN A 315 24.57 0.56 11.31
C GLN A 315 24.21 -0.28 12.55
N LEU A 316 23.42 -1.33 12.36
CA LEU A 316 22.92 -2.24 13.41
C LEU A 316 23.56 -3.61 13.24
N HIS A 317 24.84 -3.73 13.58
CA HIS A 317 25.64 -4.94 13.34
C HIS A 317 25.00 -6.24 13.87
N TYR A 318 24.19 -6.19 14.94
CA TYR A 318 23.51 -7.36 15.47
C TYR A 318 22.49 -7.99 14.50
N LEU A 319 21.96 -7.21 13.54
CA LEU A 319 21.09 -7.70 12.48
C LEU A 319 21.86 -8.42 11.37
N GLY A 320 23.09 -7.98 11.07
CA GLY A 320 23.95 -8.59 10.06
C GLY A 320 24.80 -9.76 10.57
N ALA A 321 25.02 -9.85 11.87
CA ALA A 321 25.92 -10.84 12.48
C ALA A 321 25.37 -12.27 12.47
N ARG A 322 24.04 -12.46 12.43
CA ARG A 322 23.41 -13.79 12.43
C ARG A 322 22.37 -13.90 11.33
N LYS A 323 22.32 -15.07 10.68
CA LYS A 323 21.32 -15.36 9.62
C LYS A 323 19.89 -15.44 10.16
N ASP A 324 19.72 -15.75 11.43
CA ASP A 324 18.46 -15.86 12.17
C ASP A 324 18.16 -14.62 13.03
N ALA A 325 18.83 -13.49 12.76
CA ALA A 325 18.51 -12.25 13.47
C ALA A 325 17.04 -11.86 13.21
N PHE A 326 16.30 -11.61 14.29
CA PHE A 326 14.93 -11.12 14.20
C PHE A 326 14.93 -9.71 13.61
N TRP A 327 14.56 -9.62 12.33
CA TRP A 327 14.56 -8.38 11.55
C TRP A 327 13.27 -8.28 10.73
N PRO A 328 12.14 -7.91 11.37
CA PRO A 328 10.85 -7.84 10.72
C PRO A 328 10.81 -6.70 9.70
N ARG A 329 10.47 -7.06 8.47
CA ARG A 329 10.52 -6.18 7.29
C ARG A 329 9.31 -6.44 6.41
N LEU A 330 8.50 -5.42 6.18
CA LEU A 330 7.32 -5.47 5.31
C LEU A 330 7.47 -4.47 4.17
N PHE A 331 7.20 -4.88 2.93
CA PHE A 331 7.09 -3.99 1.79
C PHE A 331 5.63 -3.85 1.37
N VAL A 332 5.13 -2.62 1.33
CA VAL A 332 3.77 -2.26 0.95
C VAL A 332 3.78 -1.64 -0.44
N THR A 333 3.10 -2.25 -1.41
CA THR A 333 3.05 -1.75 -2.78
C THR A 333 2.08 -0.59 -2.96
N PRO A 334 2.23 0.22 -4.03
CA PRO A 334 1.34 1.35 -4.29
C PRO A 334 -0.13 0.96 -4.47
N ASN A 335 -1.03 1.92 -4.20
CA ASN A 335 -2.45 1.77 -4.47
C ASN A 335 -2.73 1.62 -5.97
N ALA A 336 -3.91 1.12 -6.31
CA ALA A 336 -4.49 1.18 -7.65
C ALA A 336 -4.60 2.61 -8.19
N ALA A 337 -4.54 2.75 -9.51
CA ALA A 337 -4.83 4.00 -10.19
C ALA A 337 -6.33 4.29 -10.17
N GLY A 338 -6.71 5.49 -9.73
CA GLY A 338 -8.08 6.01 -9.76
C GLY A 338 -8.38 6.81 -11.02
N LYS A 339 -9.65 7.17 -11.20
CA LYS A 339 -10.16 7.91 -12.37
C LYS A 339 -9.54 9.29 -12.59
N GLU A 340 -9.08 9.95 -11.52
CA GLU A 340 -8.47 11.29 -11.58
C GLU A 340 -6.96 11.25 -11.87
N LYS A 341 -6.41 10.05 -12.14
CA LYS A 341 -4.98 9.93 -12.46
C LYS A 341 -4.73 10.58 -13.82
N PRO A 342 -3.77 11.51 -13.94
CA PRO A 342 -3.57 12.21 -15.21
C PRO A 342 -3.18 11.27 -16.35
N ASP A 343 -3.70 11.52 -17.54
CA ASP A 343 -3.59 10.66 -18.73
C ASP A 343 -2.14 10.33 -19.08
N GLU A 344 -1.20 11.26 -18.86
CA GLU A 344 0.21 11.04 -19.17
C GLU A 344 0.85 9.92 -18.34
N TRP A 345 0.26 9.55 -17.19
CA TRP A 345 0.74 8.48 -16.31
C TRP A 345 -0.04 7.17 -16.44
N ILE A 346 -1.11 7.12 -17.24
CA ILE A 346 -1.94 5.91 -17.34
C ILE A 346 -1.16 4.76 -18.00
N VAL A 347 -0.28 5.07 -18.95
CA VAL A 347 0.51 4.05 -19.66
C VAL A 347 1.57 3.45 -18.75
N SER A 348 2.36 4.27 -18.05
CA SER A 348 3.46 3.79 -17.20
C SER A 348 3.03 3.39 -15.79
N GLN A 349 1.96 3.97 -15.26
CA GLN A 349 1.53 3.79 -13.88
C GLN A 349 0.01 3.54 -13.72
N GLY A 350 -0.66 3.10 -14.78
CA GLY A 350 -2.04 2.66 -14.72
C GLY A 350 -2.19 1.29 -14.05
N ASN A 351 -3.44 0.83 -13.92
CA ASN A 351 -3.75 -0.39 -13.15
C ASN A 351 -3.03 -1.65 -13.65
N LYS A 352 -2.87 -1.82 -14.97
CA LYS A 352 -2.11 -2.96 -15.50
C LYS A 352 -0.64 -2.94 -15.07
N ALA A 353 0.00 -1.78 -15.13
CA ALA A 353 1.41 -1.63 -14.73
C ALA A 353 1.56 -1.85 -13.21
N LEU A 354 0.63 -1.31 -12.41
CA LEU A 354 0.59 -1.49 -10.97
C LEU A 354 0.42 -2.96 -10.55
N MET A 355 -0.48 -3.71 -11.19
CA MET A 355 -0.66 -5.14 -10.92
C MET A 355 0.61 -5.94 -11.22
N ILE A 356 1.23 -5.72 -12.38
CA ILE A 356 2.48 -6.39 -12.77
C ILE A 356 3.60 -6.04 -11.79
N PHE A 357 3.70 -4.77 -11.41
CA PHE A 357 4.68 -4.31 -10.43
C PHE A 357 4.48 -4.98 -9.07
N GLU A 358 3.25 -5.04 -8.56
CA GLU A 358 2.92 -5.67 -7.27
C GLU A 358 3.30 -7.16 -7.26
N GLU A 359 2.92 -7.92 -8.30
CA GLU A 359 3.29 -9.33 -8.42
C GLU A 359 4.82 -9.53 -8.48
N ALA A 360 5.53 -8.68 -9.23
CA ALA A 360 6.98 -8.76 -9.36
C ALA A 360 7.68 -8.42 -8.03
N VAL A 361 7.21 -7.37 -7.34
CA VAL A 361 7.71 -6.98 -6.01
C VAL A 361 7.52 -8.11 -5.02
N ALA A 362 6.33 -8.72 -4.94
CA ALA A 362 6.07 -9.83 -4.01
C ALA A 362 7.14 -10.95 -4.10
N VAL A 363 7.48 -11.36 -5.33
CA VAL A 363 8.50 -12.38 -5.56
C VAL A 363 9.90 -11.89 -5.20
N LYS A 364 10.25 -10.65 -5.55
CA LYS A 364 11.61 -10.10 -5.35
C LYS A 364 11.89 -9.73 -3.89
N MET A 365 10.88 -9.32 -3.14
CA MET A 365 10.97 -9.04 -1.70
C MET A 365 11.11 -10.33 -0.89
N GLY A 366 10.35 -11.37 -1.23
CA GLY A 366 10.47 -12.67 -0.56
C GLY A 366 11.89 -13.26 -0.64
N ARG A 367 12.59 -13.06 -1.77
CA ARG A 367 14.00 -13.48 -1.93
C ARG A 367 14.98 -12.72 -1.03
N ARG A 368 14.59 -11.56 -0.51
CA ARG A 368 15.39 -10.72 0.41
C ARG A 368 15.00 -10.94 1.88
N GLY A 369 14.07 -11.87 2.16
CA GLY A 369 13.49 -12.04 3.48
C GLY A 369 12.67 -10.81 3.91
N VAL A 370 12.09 -10.10 2.94
CA VAL A 370 11.16 -8.99 3.15
C VAL A 370 9.78 -9.48 2.77
N GLU A 371 8.85 -9.39 3.70
CA GLU A 371 7.46 -9.79 3.49
C GLU A 371 6.74 -8.75 2.64
N HIS A 372 5.64 -9.13 2.00
CA HIS A 372 4.94 -8.29 1.04
C HIS A 372 3.47 -8.12 1.40
N LEU A 373 2.98 -6.88 1.34
CA LEU A 373 1.58 -6.51 1.46
C LEU A 373 1.13 -5.75 0.21
N GLY A 374 0.30 -6.40 -0.60
CA GLY A 374 -0.35 -5.82 -1.76
C GLY A 374 -1.47 -4.87 -1.36
N THR A 375 -1.57 -3.71 -2.01
CA THR A 375 -2.67 -2.76 -1.76
C THR A 375 -3.49 -2.44 -2.99
N TRP A 376 -3.13 -2.99 -4.17
CA TRP A 376 -3.87 -2.76 -5.40
C TRP A 376 -5.33 -3.20 -5.30
N ASN A 377 -5.60 -4.45 -4.89
CA ASN A 377 -6.97 -4.97 -4.79
C ASN A 377 -7.81 -4.23 -3.73
N MET A 378 -7.20 -3.88 -2.59
CA MET A 378 -7.90 -3.13 -1.53
C MET A 378 -8.38 -1.75 -2.01
N SER A 379 -7.60 -1.13 -2.90
CA SER A 379 -7.80 0.25 -3.30
C SER A 379 -8.49 0.42 -4.65
N ILE A 380 -8.57 -0.59 -5.53
CA ILE A 380 -9.13 -0.44 -6.89
C ILE A 380 -10.54 0.15 -6.92
N GLN A 381 -11.39 -0.21 -5.96
CA GLN A 381 -12.76 0.31 -5.79
C GLN A 381 -12.91 1.31 -4.64
N GLY A 382 -11.81 1.96 -4.22
CA GLY A 382 -11.84 3.01 -3.21
C GLY A 382 -11.69 4.42 -3.80
N ASN A 383 -12.22 5.42 -3.10
CA ASN A 383 -12.00 6.83 -3.41
C ASN A 383 -10.51 7.21 -3.35
N LYS A 384 -10.12 8.05 -4.31
CA LYS A 384 -8.79 8.65 -4.40
C LYS A 384 -8.92 10.09 -4.84
N PHE A 385 -8.26 11.01 -4.13
CA PHE A 385 -8.41 12.45 -4.39
C PHE A 385 -7.79 12.90 -5.71
N ASP A 386 -6.65 12.32 -6.06
CA ASP A 386 -5.83 12.69 -7.22
C ASP A 386 -5.54 11.49 -8.14
N GLY A 387 -6.34 10.42 -7.98
CA GLY A 387 -6.14 9.17 -8.70
C GLY A 387 -4.99 8.31 -8.17
N VAL A 388 -4.31 8.71 -7.09
CA VAL A 388 -3.19 7.96 -6.49
C VAL A 388 -3.39 7.74 -4.99
N HIS A 389 -3.70 8.80 -4.26
CA HIS A 389 -3.81 8.77 -2.80
C HIS A 389 -5.26 8.48 -2.39
N VAL A 390 -5.45 7.36 -1.67
CA VAL A 390 -6.73 7.03 -1.04
C VAL A 390 -7.03 8.00 0.11
N ASP A 391 -8.30 8.14 0.46
CA ASP A 391 -8.77 8.97 1.55
C ASP A 391 -8.52 8.35 2.95
N LEU A 392 -9.02 9.00 4.02
CA LEU A 392 -8.91 8.50 5.40
C LEU A 392 -9.42 7.05 5.52
N LYS A 393 -10.54 6.72 4.89
CA LYS A 393 -11.14 5.37 4.94
C LYS A 393 -10.17 4.32 4.39
N GLY A 394 -9.60 4.57 3.21
CA GLY A 394 -8.62 3.67 2.60
C GLY A 394 -7.31 3.58 3.39
N ASN A 395 -6.83 4.67 3.97
CA ASN A 395 -5.58 4.65 4.75
C ASN A 395 -5.76 4.02 6.14
N LEU A 396 -6.93 4.12 6.77
CA LEU A 396 -7.26 3.39 8.01
C LEU A 396 -7.23 1.87 7.80
N ILE A 397 -7.77 1.40 6.67
CA ILE A 397 -7.67 -0.02 6.32
C ILE A 397 -6.20 -0.44 6.16
N LYS A 398 -5.37 0.35 5.46
CA LYS A 398 -3.93 0.05 5.37
C LYS A 398 -3.23 0.05 6.73
N ALA A 399 -3.58 0.98 7.62
CA ALA A 399 -3.05 0.97 8.98
C ALA A 399 -3.42 -0.32 9.70
N MET A 400 -4.69 -0.76 9.64
CA MET A 400 -5.12 -2.04 10.22
C MET A 400 -4.43 -3.24 9.58
N MET A 401 -4.16 -3.20 8.28
CA MET A 401 -3.39 -4.26 7.61
C MET A 401 -1.96 -4.36 8.18
N VAL A 402 -1.29 -3.23 8.37
CA VAL A 402 0.04 -3.19 8.99
C VAL A 402 -0.03 -3.61 10.47
N MET A 403 -1.07 -3.22 11.21
CA MET A 403 -1.24 -3.65 12.61
C MET A 403 -1.44 -5.15 12.72
N ASN A 404 -2.19 -5.78 11.81
CA ASN A 404 -2.35 -7.24 11.77
C ASN A 404 -1.01 -7.94 11.52
N TRP A 405 -0.21 -7.42 10.58
CA TRP A 405 1.14 -7.93 10.35
C TRP A 405 2.01 -7.80 11.60
N LEU A 406 2.07 -6.61 12.21
CA LEU A 406 2.83 -6.39 13.43
C LEU A 406 2.36 -7.31 14.56
N ASN A 407 1.04 -7.49 14.73
CA ASN A 407 0.46 -8.33 15.77
C ASN A 407 0.98 -9.78 15.70
N MET A 408 1.09 -10.32 14.49
CA MET A 408 1.58 -11.69 14.21
C MET A 408 3.11 -11.85 14.24
N LEU A 409 3.86 -10.80 14.60
CA LEU A 409 5.29 -10.93 14.86
C LEU A 409 5.51 -11.47 16.27
N GLU A 410 6.17 -12.63 16.35
CA GLU A 410 6.62 -13.23 17.60
C GLU A 410 7.82 -12.43 18.14
N VAL A 411 7.52 -11.35 18.85
CA VAL A 411 8.54 -10.58 19.58
C VAL A 411 8.81 -11.31 20.89
N GLU A 412 9.93 -12.02 20.98
CA GLU A 412 10.37 -12.62 22.23
C GLU A 412 10.57 -11.51 23.27
N SER A 413 9.85 -11.59 24.39
CA SER A 413 10.14 -10.79 25.58
C SER A 413 11.41 -11.35 26.21
N HIS A 414 12.56 -10.77 25.85
CA HIS A 414 13.84 -11.08 26.48
C HIS A 414 13.97 -10.45 27.87
#